data_AF-J2W1M4-F1
#
_entry.id   AF-J2W1M4-F1
#
_cell.length_a   1.000
_cell.length_b   1.000
_cell.length_c   1.000
_cell.angle_alpha   90.00
_cell.angle_beta   90.00
_cell.angle_gamma   90.00
#
_symmetry.space_group_name_H-M   'P 1'
#
loop_
_entity.id
_entity.type
_entity.pdbx_description
1 polymer ?
#
loop_
_entity_poly.entity_id
_entity_poly.type
_entity_poly.pdbx_seq_one_letter_code
_entity_poly.pdbx_strand_id
1 'polypeptide(L)'
;MFSRRQFLVASGGLGAAALVIGVLPKFSASVALVDKARAEEVFEVTHSDSEWRALLSAEQYEILREEGTERAYSSPLNNEHRKGVFACAGCDLSLFSSDTKFDSRTGWASF
;
A
#
# COMPACT_ATOMS: atom_id res chain seq x y z
N MET A 1 49.34 -4.64 45.68
CA MET A 1 48.31 -3.57 45.58
C MET A 1 47.55 -3.79 44.29
N PHE A 2 46.40 -4.47 44.34
CA PHE A 2 45.58 -4.72 43.16
C PHE A 2 44.88 -3.43 42.75
N SER A 3 45.10 -2.98 41.52
CA SER A 3 44.56 -1.72 41.01
C SER A 3 43.07 -1.86 40.72
N ARG A 4 42.27 -0.84 41.06
CA ARG A 4 40.81 -0.78 40.77
C ARG A 4 40.48 -1.05 39.29
N ARG A 5 41.43 -0.83 38.39
CA ARG A 5 41.31 -1.14 36.95
C ARG A 5 41.34 -2.64 36.65
N GLN A 6 42.04 -3.44 37.43
CA GLN A 6 42.10 -4.90 37.26
C GLN A 6 40.81 -5.59 37.74
N PHE A 7 40.12 -5.03 38.74
CA PHE A 7 38.83 -5.55 39.20
C PHE A 7 37.70 -5.33 38.17
N LEU A 8 37.67 -4.18 37.49
CA LEU A 8 36.63 -3.87 36.48
C LEU A 8 36.76 -4.71 35.20
N VAL A 9 37.97 -5.10 34.81
CA VAL A 9 38.19 -5.99 33.65
C VAL A 9 37.83 -7.44 34.00
N ALA A 10 38.09 -7.89 35.22
CA ALA A 10 37.75 -9.24 35.66
C ALA A 10 36.24 -9.44 35.90
N SER A 11 35.49 -8.40 36.29
CA SER A 11 34.04 -8.47 36.49
C SER A 11 33.22 -8.25 35.21
N GLY A 12 33.79 -7.65 34.16
CA GLY A 12 33.10 -7.45 32.87
C GLY A 12 33.05 -8.70 31.97
N GLY A 13 33.92 -9.69 32.23
CA GLY A 13 34.10 -10.87 31.36
C GLY A 13 33.12 -12.02 31.56
N LEU A 14 32.32 -12.02 32.63
CA LEU A 14 31.38 -13.12 32.95
C LEU A 14 29.93 -12.86 32.51
N GLY A 15 29.65 -11.72 31.87
CA GLY A 15 28.34 -11.42 31.27
C GLY A 15 28.21 -11.80 29.79
N ALA A 16 29.32 -12.03 29.08
CA ALA A 16 29.31 -12.19 27.62
C ALA A 16 29.24 -13.65 27.13
N ALA A 17 29.44 -14.65 27.99
CA ALA A 17 29.44 -16.07 27.59
C ALA A 17 28.08 -16.78 27.78
N ALA A 18 27.11 -16.17 28.45
CA ALA A 18 25.79 -16.75 28.69
C ALA A 18 24.68 -16.23 27.75
N LEU A 19 24.99 -15.32 26.83
CA LEU A 19 24.02 -14.75 25.88
C LEU A 19 24.26 -15.12 24.40
N VAL A 20 25.15 -16.08 24.11
CA VAL A 20 25.47 -16.49 22.72
C VAL A 20 24.88 -17.86 22.33
N ILE A 21 24.27 -18.61 23.25
CA ILE A 21 23.66 -19.93 22.92
C ILE A 21 22.11 -19.87 22.87
N GLY A 22 21.49 -18.78 23.35
CA GLY A 22 20.03 -18.69 23.46
C GLY A 22 19.33 -17.67 22.55
N VAL A 23 20.08 -16.82 21.83
CA VAL A 23 19.51 -15.69 21.09
C VAL A 23 19.98 -15.74 19.63
N LEU A 24 19.01 -16.03 18.74
CA LEU A 24 19.02 -16.06 17.27
C LEU A 24 19.40 -17.42 16.65
N PRO A 25 18.43 -18.14 16.03
CA PRO A 25 17.64 -17.60 14.94
C PRO A 25 16.14 -17.97 15.03
N LYS A 26 15.46 -17.65 16.13
CA LYS A 26 13.97 -17.64 16.14
C LYS A 26 13.35 -16.32 15.65
N PHE A 27 14.14 -15.47 15.00
CA PHE A 27 13.68 -14.22 14.38
C PHE A 27 13.75 -14.23 12.84
N SER A 28 14.14 -15.35 12.23
CA SER A 28 14.19 -15.48 10.76
C SER A 28 12.93 -16.13 10.17
N ALA A 29 12.13 -16.82 10.98
CA ALA A 29 10.88 -17.45 10.52
C ALA A 29 9.68 -16.48 10.43
N SER A 30 9.78 -15.28 11.02
CA SER A 30 8.67 -14.31 11.03
C SER A 30 8.63 -13.42 9.79
N VAL A 31 9.65 -13.44 8.93
CA VAL A 31 9.66 -12.64 7.68
C VAL A 31 9.02 -13.40 6.51
N ALA A 32 8.91 -14.72 6.58
CA ALA A 32 8.36 -15.54 5.49
C ALA A 32 6.83 -15.76 5.56
N LEU A 33 6.16 -15.33 6.63
CA LEU A 33 4.72 -15.54 6.82
C LEU A 33 3.86 -14.30 6.54
N VAL A 34 4.47 -13.18 6.17
CA VAL A 34 3.75 -11.94 5.78
C VAL A 34 3.56 -11.87 4.25
N ASP A 35 3.75 -12.97 3.52
CA ASP A 35 3.74 -12.94 2.05
C ASP A 35 2.45 -13.42 1.38
N LYS A 36 1.47 -13.99 2.09
CA LYS A 36 0.29 -14.52 1.37
C LYS A 36 -0.99 -14.63 2.18
N ALA A 37 -1.53 -13.47 2.52
CA ALA A 37 -2.97 -13.32 2.71
C ALA A 37 -3.52 -12.32 1.69
N ARG A 38 -3.19 -12.49 0.40
CA ARG A 38 -4.13 -12.03 -0.64
C ARG A 38 -5.19 -13.11 -0.72
N ALA A 39 -6.40 -12.78 -0.29
CA ALA A 39 -7.56 -13.51 -0.77
C ALA A 39 -7.46 -13.48 -2.31
N GLU A 40 -7.36 -14.65 -2.92
CA GLU A 40 -7.32 -14.79 -4.37
C GLU A 40 -8.76 -14.57 -4.88
N GLU A 41 -9.22 -13.32 -4.73
CA GLU A 41 -10.49 -12.86 -5.23
C GLU A 41 -10.35 -12.72 -6.74
N VAL A 42 -10.89 -13.70 -7.45
CA VAL A 42 -10.96 -13.67 -8.90
C VAL A 42 -12.11 -12.75 -9.28
N PHE A 43 -11.76 -11.56 -9.77
CA PHE A 43 -12.72 -10.63 -10.34
C PHE A 43 -13.01 -10.99 -11.80
N GLU A 44 -14.20 -10.64 -12.27
CA GLU A 44 -14.62 -10.85 -13.67
C GLU A 44 -13.63 -10.24 -14.68
N VAL A 45 -13.07 -9.08 -14.34
CA VAL A 45 -12.01 -8.43 -15.12
C VAL A 45 -10.72 -8.46 -14.30
N THR A 46 -9.75 -9.24 -14.77
CA THR A 46 -8.43 -9.35 -14.16
C THR A 46 -7.36 -9.22 -15.25
N HIS A 47 -6.38 -8.36 -15.02
CA HIS A 47 -5.20 -8.21 -15.86
C HIS A 47 -3.94 -8.29 -15.02
N SER A 48 -2.84 -8.68 -15.65
CA SER A 48 -1.50 -8.56 -15.10
C SER A 48 -1.10 -7.09 -14.91
N ASP A 49 -0.07 -6.86 -14.12
CA ASP A 49 0.43 -5.52 -13.86
C ASP A 49 0.87 -4.78 -15.13
N SER A 50 1.59 -5.48 -16.01
CA SER A 50 2.07 -4.93 -17.27
C SER A 50 0.94 -4.60 -18.24
N GLU A 51 -0.13 -5.40 -18.24
CA GLU A 51 -1.32 -5.12 -19.04
C GLU A 51 -2.03 -3.87 -18.51
N TRP A 52 -2.17 -3.74 -17.18
CA TRP A 52 -2.74 -2.53 -16.60
C TRP A 52 -1.95 -1.26 -16.92
N ARG A 53 -0.61 -1.32 -16.84
CA ARG A 53 0.26 -0.20 -17.21
C ARG A 53 0.20 0.14 -18.71
N ALA A 54 -0.21 -0.80 -19.56
CA ALA A 54 -0.40 -0.57 -20.99
C ALA A 54 -1.80 -0.01 -21.32
N LEU A 55 -2.83 -0.38 -20.54
CA LEU A 55 -4.22 0.06 -20.75
C LEU A 55 -4.48 1.46 -20.16
N LEU A 56 -3.88 1.77 -19.02
CA LEU A 56 -4.14 3.00 -18.25
C LEU A 56 -3.08 4.07 -18.51
N SER A 57 -3.45 5.34 -18.39
CA SER A 57 -2.45 6.39 -18.21
C SER A 57 -1.69 6.20 -16.90
N ALA A 58 -0.51 6.81 -16.76
CA ALA A 58 0.27 6.72 -15.54
C ALA A 58 -0.52 7.19 -14.30
N GLU A 59 -1.25 8.31 -14.43
CA GLU A 59 -2.08 8.87 -13.37
C GLU A 59 -3.26 7.95 -13.02
N GLN A 60 -3.93 7.38 -14.04
CA GLN A 60 -5.03 6.43 -13.81
C GLN A 60 -4.54 5.16 -13.13
N TYR A 61 -3.37 4.65 -13.51
CA TYR A 61 -2.77 3.48 -12.89
C TYR A 61 -2.42 3.75 -11.42
N GLU A 62 -1.78 4.88 -11.12
CA GLU A 62 -1.48 5.29 -9.74
C GLU A 62 -2.76 5.35 -8.89
N ILE A 63 -3.81 5.99 -9.39
CA ILE A 63 -5.08 6.14 -8.66
C ILE A 63 -5.81 4.80 -8.49
N LEU A 64 -5.96 4.01 -9.57
CA LEU A 64 -6.80 2.79 -9.56
C LEU A 64 -6.09 1.55 -9.00
N ARG A 65 -4.76 1.50 -9.07
CA ARG A 65 -3.97 0.30 -8.76
C ARG A 65 -2.99 0.51 -7.61
N GLU A 66 -2.50 1.72 -7.39
CA GLU A 66 -1.58 2.07 -6.29
C GLU A 66 -2.26 2.91 -5.20
N GLU A 67 -3.61 2.95 -5.19
CA GLU A 67 -4.42 3.66 -4.20
C GLU A 67 -4.10 5.16 -4.11
N GLY A 68 -3.60 5.74 -5.21
CA GLY A 68 -3.35 7.16 -5.34
C GLY A 68 -4.62 8.00 -5.28
N THR A 69 -4.46 9.29 -5.06
CA THR A 69 -5.57 10.26 -5.09
C THR A 69 -5.14 11.47 -5.91
N GLU A 70 -5.90 11.80 -6.96
CA GLU A 70 -5.62 13.00 -7.74
C GLU A 70 -5.76 14.27 -6.90
N ARG A 71 -5.11 15.36 -7.33
CA ARG A 71 -5.22 16.65 -6.66
C ARG A 71 -6.65 17.17 -6.73
N ALA A 72 -7.15 17.77 -5.64
CA ALA A 72 -8.44 18.44 -5.66
C ALA A 72 -8.55 19.42 -6.85
N TYR A 73 -9.69 19.38 -7.53
CA TYR A 73 -10.04 20.21 -8.68
C TYR A 73 -9.24 19.95 -9.97
N SER A 74 -8.45 18.86 -10.07
CA SER A 74 -7.71 18.55 -11.31
C SER A 74 -8.55 17.86 -12.37
N SER A 75 -9.52 17.03 -11.97
CA SER A 75 -10.28 16.20 -12.92
C SER A 75 -11.23 17.01 -13.80
N PRO A 76 -11.31 16.72 -15.11
CA PRO A 76 -12.39 17.23 -15.94
C PRO A 76 -13.77 16.69 -15.51
N LEU A 77 -13.82 15.54 -14.82
CA LEU A 77 -15.07 14.94 -14.35
C LEU A 77 -15.76 15.77 -13.26
N ASN A 78 -15.03 16.67 -12.59
CA ASN A 78 -15.58 17.60 -11.61
C ASN A 78 -16.72 18.43 -12.23
N ASN A 79 -16.50 18.98 -13.41
CA ASN A 79 -17.44 19.85 -14.13
C ASN A 79 -18.22 19.12 -15.25
N GLU A 80 -18.23 17.79 -15.24
CA GLU A 80 -19.03 17.01 -16.19
C GLU A 80 -20.52 17.02 -15.77
N HIS A 81 -21.40 17.33 -16.72
CA HIS A 81 -22.85 17.47 -16.50
C HIS A 81 -23.69 16.88 -17.65
N ARG A 82 -23.06 16.32 -18.68
CA ARG A 82 -23.80 15.63 -19.76
C ARG A 82 -24.56 14.44 -19.17
N LYS A 83 -25.72 14.14 -19.78
CA LYS A 83 -26.50 12.95 -19.43
C LYS A 83 -25.79 11.69 -19.92
N GLY A 84 -25.67 10.71 -19.04
CA GLY A 84 -24.99 9.44 -19.31
C GLY A 84 -24.67 8.66 -18.04
N VAL A 85 -23.73 7.72 -18.17
CA VAL A 85 -23.22 6.87 -17.10
C VAL A 85 -21.71 7.06 -16.99
N PHE A 86 -21.22 7.18 -15.76
CA PHE A 86 -19.80 7.17 -15.46
C PHE A 86 -19.36 5.72 -15.30
N ALA A 87 -18.42 5.28 -16.13
CA ALA A 87 -17.88 3.93 -16.13
C ALA A 87 -16.50 3.89 -15.46
N CYS A 88 -16.12 2.72 -14.95
CA CYS A 88 -14.78 2.46 -14.45
C CYS A 88 -13.76 2.61 -15.57
N ALA A 89 -12.76 3.47 -15.41
CA ALA A 89 -11.72 3.66 -16.43
C ALA A 89 -10.82 2.42 -16.63
N GLY A 90 -10.86 1.44 -15.71
CA GLY A 90 -10.12 0.18 -15.84
C GLY A 90 -10.89 -0.93 -16.55
N CYS A 91 -12.17 -1.14 -16.21
CA CYS A 91 -12.93 -2.29 -16.69
C CYS A 91 -14.21 -1.95 -17.46
N ASP A 92 -14.47 -0.67 -17.73
CA ASP A 92 -15.64 -0.14 -18.45
C ASP A 92 -17.01 -0.50 -17.84
N LEU A 93 -17.04 -1.10 -16.66
CA LEU A 93 -18.29 -1.37 -15.93
C LEU A 93 -18.93 -0.07 -15.46
N SER A 94 -20.27 -0.02 -15.55
CA SER A 94 -21.06 1.14 -15.11
C SER A 94 -20.98 1.33 -13.59
N LEU A 95 -20.69 2.54 -13.14
CA LEU A 95 -20.57 2.88 -11.71
C LEU A 95 -21.69 3.83 -11.25
N PHE A 96 -21.83 4.98 -11.88
CA PHE A 96 -22.74 6.05 -11.42
C PHE A 96 -23.58 6.62 -12.55
N SER A 97 -24.86 6.90 -12.26
CA SER A 97 -25.72 7.67 -13.18
C SER A 97 -25.40 9.15 -13.06
N SER A 98 -25.35 9.86 -14.19
CA SER A 98 -25.29 11.33 -14.20
C SER A 98 -26.45 12.01 -13.46
N ASP A 99 -27.57 11.31 -13.24
CA ASP A 99 -28.73 11.87 -12.54
C ASP A 99 -28.51 12.05 -11.04
N THR A 100 -27.55 11.33 -10.44
CA THR A 100 -27.22 11.48 -9.01
C THR A 100 -26.06 12.45 -8.79
N LYS A 101 -25.32 12.80 -9.85
CA LYS A 101 -24.19 13.73 -9.77
C LYS A 101 -24.61 15.09 -9.21
N PHE A 102 -23.86 15.60 -8.24
CA PHE A 102 -24.07 16.93 -7.66
C PHE A 102 -22.73 17.66 -7.43
N ASP A 103 -22.80 19.00 -7.30
CA ASP A 103 -21.64 19.82 -6.95
C ASP A 103 -21.50 19.90 -5.43
N SER A 104 -20.56 19.12 -4.89
CA SER A 104 -20.22 19.10 -3.47
C SER A 104 -19.18 20.15 -3.07
N ARG A 105 -18.49 20.75 -4.05
CA ARG A 105 -17.32 21.63 -3.84
C ARG A 105 -16.20 21.01 -3.00
N THR A 106 -16.06 19.69 -3.02
CA THR A 106 -14.95 19.00 -2.34
C THR A 106 -13.67 19.01 -3.17
N GLY A 107 -13.80 19.09 -4.50
CA GLY A 107 -12.69 18.98 -5.45
C GLY A 107 -12.65 17.67 -6.23
N TRP A 108 -13.61 16.76 -6.02
CA TRP A 108 -13.76 15.51 -6.75
C TRP A 108 -15.21 15.27 -7.18
N ALA A 109 -15.41 14.45 -8.22
CA ALA A 109 -16.74 14.08 -8.69
C ALA A 109 -17.55 13.44 -7.55
N SER A 110 -18.74 13.97 -7.32
CA SER A 110 -19.65 13.54 -6.26
C SER A 110 -20.99 13.14 -6.87
N PHE A 111 -21.50 11.99 -6.44
CA PHE A 111 -22.68 11.31 -6.98
C PHE A 111 -23.65 10.91 -5.88
#